data_AF-A0A1L3ZTS4-F1
#
_entry.id   AF-A0A1L3ZTS4-F1
#
_cell.length_a   1.000
_cell.length_b   1.000
_cell.length_c   1.000
_cell.angle_alpha   90.00
_cell.angle_beta   90.00
_cell.angle_gamma   90.00
#
_symmetry.space_group_name_H-M   'P 1'
#
loop_
_entity.id
_entity.type
_entity.pdbx_description
1 polymer ?
#
loop_
_entity_poly.entity_id
_entity_poly.type
_entity_poly.pdbx_seq_one_letter_code
_entity_poly.pdbx_strand_id
1 'polypeptide(L)'
;MTHAAYPALRLRRTRASAWSRDLYRETVLTPSDLIWPLFVTDGMSAREPVGSLPGVERLSVDLLGEAARRARDLGIPCLALFPNTPRELRTDDGREALNPDNLMCRAIKSIKDAAPDIGVLTDVALDPYTAHGHDGLVDEHGYVLNDATMEVLVGQALVQAEAGADIVAPSDMMDGRVGRIRQALEQAGRINVQIMAYSAKYASAFYGPFRDAVGSGGLLKGDKKTYQMDPANAEEALREVALDLAEGADSVMVKPGLPYLDIIRLVKQRFEVPVFAYQVSGEYAMIEAAVAAGVLDRDAAILETLTAFKRAGCSGVLSYHAPRAAELMG
;
A
#
# COMPACT_ATOMS: atom_id res chain seq x y z
N MET A 1 1.34 -2.99 39.97
CA MET A 1 2.59 -2.21 40.16
C MET A 1 2.26 -0.92 40.88
N THR A 2 2.88 -0.64 42.02
CA THR A 2 2.74 0.66 42.71
C THR A 2 3.74 1.63 42.09
N HIS A 3 3.28 2.49 41.19
CA HIS A 3 4.11 3.57 40.65
C HIS A 3 4.37 4.62 41.74
N ALA A 4 5.56 5.22 41.77
CA ALA A 4 5.84 6.34 42.66
C ALA A 4 4.85 7.50 42.39
N ALA A 5 4.33 8.13 43.44
CA ALA A 5 3.42 9.26 43.32
C ALA A 5 4.17 10.59 43.10
N TYR A 6 3.47 11.61 42.62
CA TYR A 6 3.96 12.99 42.68
C TYR A 6 4.22 13.39 44.16
N PRO A 7 5.33 14.06 44.50
CA PRO A 7 6.35 14.65 43.62
C PRO A 7 7.55 13.74 43.31
N ALA A 8 7.61 12.51 43.85
CA ALA A 8 8.70 11.56 43.60
C ALA A 8 8.75 11.16 42.12
N LEU A 9 7.60 10.93 41.47
CA LEU A 9 7.50 10.76 40.01
C LEU A 9 7.19 12.09 39.31
N ARG A 10 8.04 12.47 38.34
CA ARG A 10 7.80 13.59 37.43
C ARG A 10 8.18 13.18 36.01
N LEU A 11 7.18 12.86 35.19
CA LEU A 11 7.38 12.46 33.79
C LEU A 11 7.99 13.57 32.91
N ARG A 12 8.00 14.83 33.38
CA ARG A 12 8.69 15.94 32.71
C ARG A 12 10.21 15.86 32.79
N ARG A 13 10.80 15.08 33.70
CA ARG A 13 12.28 15.02 33.88
C ARG A 13 12.98 14.53 32.62
N THR A 14 12.50 13.43 32.05
CA THR A 14 13.04 12.86 30.80
C THR A 14 12.73 13.70 29.56
N ARG A 15 11.80 14.67 29.69
CA ARG A 15 11.39 15.58 28.61
C ARG A 15 12.10 16.94 28.68
N ALA A 16 12.95 17.19 29.68
CA ALA A 16 13.47 18.52 29.95
C ALA A 16 14.55 18.98 28.95
N SER A 17 15.32 18.06 28.39
CA SER A 17 16.40 18.33 27.44
C SER A 17 16.24 17.52 26.16
N ALA A 18 16.88 17.96 25.07
CA ALA A 18 16.89 17.21 23.81
C ALA A 18 17.57 15.84 23.98
N TRP A 19 18.80 15.80 24.53
CA TRP A 19 19.53 14.56 24.77
C TRP A 19 18.75 13.52 25.58
N SER A 20 17.95 13.98 26.57
CA SER A 20 17.15 13.07 27.39
C SER A 20 15.93 12.57 26.61
N ARG A 21 15.27 13.44 25.82
CA ARG A 21 14.19 12.99 24.93
C ARG A 21 14.68 11.97 23.92
N ASP A 22 15.89 12.15 23.37
CA ASP A 22 16.48 11.20 22.43
C ASP A 22 16.80 9.87 23.11
N LEU A 23 17.42 9.89 24.30
CA LEU A 23 17.76 8.68 25.06
C LEU A 23 16.52 7.87 25.48
N TYR A 24 15.41 8.54 25.78
CA TYR A 24 14.17 7.90 26.24
C TYR A 24 13.15 7.64 25.11
N ARG A 25 13.49 7.95 23.85
CA ARG A 25 12.59 7.76 22.71
C ARG A 25 12.36 6.26 22.47
N GLU A 26 11.10 5.85 22.42
CA GLU A 26 10.71 4.44 22.23
C GLU A 26 10.68 4.02 20.75
N THR A 27 10.54 4.97 19.83
CA THR A 27 10.32 4.70 18.41
C THR A 27 11.19 5.62 17.56
N VAL A 28 11.94 5.04 16.64
CA VAL A 28 12.73 5.75 15.64
C VAL A 28 12.22 5.30 14.28
N LEU A 29 11.96 6.26 13.41
CA LEU A 29 11.62 6.05 12.01
C LEU A 29 12.89 6.17 11.18
N THR A 30 13.03 5.31 10.18
CA THR A 30 14.18 5.23 9.27
C THR A 30 13.71 5.13 7.82
N PRO A 31 14.55 5.46 6.83
CA PRO A 31 14.20 5.26 5.42
C PRO A 31 13.83 3.81 5.07
N SER A 32 14.39 2.82 5.77
CA SER A 32 14.05 1.40 5.60
C SER A 32 12.64 1.02 6.03
N ASP A 33 11.92 1.90 6.72
CA ASP A 33 10.52 1.70 7.08
C ASP A 33 9.56 2.15 5.95
N LEU A 34 10.06 2.73 4.86
CA LEU A 34 9.25 3.36 3.83
C LEU A 34 9.10 2.47 2.59
N ILE A 35 7.90 2.47 2.02
CA ILE A 35 7.60 1.92 0.70
C ILE A 35 7.02 3.06 -0.13
N TRP A 36 7.57 3.32 -1.32
CA TRP A 36 7.16 4.44 -2.15
C TRP A 36 6.18 4.02 -3.25
N PRO A 37 4.89 4.44 -3.18
CA PRO A 37 3.92 4.19 -4.24
C PRO A 37 4.20 5.03 -5.49
N LEU A 38 4.15 4.39 -6.66
CA LEU A 38 4.31 5.01 -7.98
C LEU A 38 3.12 4.66 -8.87
N PHE A 39 2.62 5.66 -9.58
CA PHE A 39 1.61 5.47 -10.62
C PHE A 39 2.31 5.32 -11.97
N VAL A 40 1.98 4.28 -12.71
CA VAL A 40 2.56 3.99 -14.02
C VAL A 40 1.58 4.38 -15.12
N THR A 41 2.05 5.04 -16.17
CA THR A 41 1.26 5.32 -17.38
C THR A 41 2.01 4.87 -18.64
N ASP A 42 1.31 4.81 -19.76
CA ASP A 42 1.93 4.45 -21.05
C ASP A 42 2.57 5.66 -21.72
N GLY A 43 3.35 5.42 -22.78
CA GLY A 43 4.06 6.47 -23.52
C GLY A 43 5.57 6.49 -23.27
N MET A 44 6.20 7.61 -23.62
CA MET A 44 7.65 7.80 -23.57
C MET A 44 7.97 9.15 -22.95
N SER A 45 8.81 9.17 -21.92
CA SER A 45 9.21 10.35 -21.16
C SER A 45 8.02 11.20 -20.68
N ALA A 46 6.90 10.53 -20.36
CA ALA A 46 5.67 11.16 -19.91
C ALA A 46 5.67 11.29 -18.39
N ARG A 47 5.36 12.51 -17.92
CA ARG A 47 5.09 12.84 -16.51
C ARG A 47 3.76 13.54 -16.43
N GLU A 48 2.78 12.90 -15.80
CA GLU A 48 1.42 13.44 -15.67
C GLU A 48 1.12 13.80 -14.22
N PRO A 49 0.95 15.08 -13.87
CA PRO A 49 0.54 15.46 -12.54
C PRO A 49 -0.84 14.86 -12.17
N VAL A 50 -0.96 14.33 -10.95
CA VAL A 50 -2.25 13.91 -10.40
C VAL A 50 -2.85 15.07 -9.63
N GLY A 51 -3.87 15.73 -10.18
CA GLY A 51 -4.40 16.99 -9.64
C GLY A 51 -4.87 16.91 -8.17
N SER A 52 -5.46 15.79 -7.75
CA SER A 52 -5.91 15.56 -6.36
C SER A 52 -4.80 15.09 -5.40
N LEU A 53 -3.58 14.87 -5.91
CA LEU A 53 -2.38 14.51 -5.15
C LEU A 53 -1.22 15.46 -5.53
N PRO A 54 -1.20 16.71 -5.01
CA PRO A 54 -0.17 17.68 -5.34
C PRO A 54 1.24 17.12 -5.10
N GLY A 55 2.12 17.22 -6.10
CA GLY A 55 3.49 16.69 -6.05
C GLY A 55 3.63 15.20 -6.40
N VAL A 56 2.53 14.50 -6.67
CA VAL A 56 2.54 13.12 -7.18
C VAL A 56 2.26 13.13 -8.68
N GLU A 57 3.03 12.32 -9.43
CA GLU A 57 2.96 12.20 -10.88
C GLU A 57 2.68 10.73 -11.27
N ARG A 58 2.05 10.53 -12.43
CA ARG A 58 2.13 9.27 -13.18
C ARG A 58 3.35 9.32 -14.08
N LEU A 59 4.13 8.24 -14.08
CA LEU A 59 5.38 8.14 -14.82
C LEU A 59 5.25 7.10 -15.93
N SER A 60 5.74 7.41 -17.12
CA SER A 60 5.92 6.39 -18.15
C SER A 60 6.99 5.38 -17.73
N VAL A 61 6.91 4.17 -18.28
CA VAL A 61 7.79 3.04 -17.92
C VAL A 61 9.27 3.41 -17.98
N ASP A 62 9.70 4.16 -19.00
CA ASP A 62 11.10 4.56 -19.20
C ASP A 62 11.67 5.43 -18.06
N LEU A 63 10.80 6.09 -17.28
CA LEU A 63 11.20 6.93 -16.15
C LEU A 63 11.28 6.17 -14.82
N LEU A 64 10.74 4.95 -14.74
CA LEU A 64 10.70 4.20 -13.48
C LEU A 64 12.08 3.75 -13.01
N GLY A 65 13.01 3.50 -13.94
CA GLY A 65 14.40 3.22 -13.59
C GLY A 65 15.10 4.38 -12.88
N GLU A 66 14.72 5.63 -13.19
CA GLU A 66 15.21 6.82 -12.46
C GLU A 66 14.63 6.87 -11.04
N ALA A 67 13.32 6.63 -10.90
CA ALA A 67 12.67 6.57 -9.60
C ALA A 67 13.27 5.47 -8.69
N ALA A 68 13.60 4.31 -9.25
CA ALA A 68 14.24 3.21 -8.51
C ALA A 68 15.65 3.55 -8.04
N ARG A 69 16.48 4.20 -8.87
CA ARG A 69 17.80 4.69 -8.45
C ARG A 69 17.66 5.74 -7.33
N ARG A 70 16.70 6.66 -7.46
CA ARG A 70 16.41 7.63 -6.39
C ARG A 70 16.00 6.95 -5.09
N ALA A 71 15.12 5.95 -5.15
CA ALA A 71 14.70 5.19 -3.97
C ALA A 71 15.90 4.55 -3.26
N ARG A 72 16.78 3.90 -4.03
CA ARG A 72 18.03 3.32 -3.52
C ARG A 72 18.92 4.37 -2.86
N ASP A 73 19.15 5.50 -3.53
CA ASP A 73 20.04 6.55 -3.02
C ASP A 73 19.47 7.21 -1.74
N LEU A 74 18.13 7.20 -1.56
CA LEU A 74 17.43 7.63 -0.35
C LEU A 74 17.31 6.53 0.72
N GLY A 75 17.77 5.30 0.46
CA GLY A 75 17.64 4.18 1.39
C GLY A 75 16.21 3.61 1.51
N ILE A 76 15.32 3.92 0.57
CA ILE A 76 13.96 3.37 0.49
C ILE A 76 14.05 1.98 -0.15
N PRO A 77 13.69 0.89 0.56
CA PRO A 77 13.97 -0.48 0.12
C PRO A 77 13.01 -1.00 -0.95
N CYS A 78 11.83 -0.40 -1.11
CA CYS A 78 10.77 -0.97 -1.94
C CYS A 78 9.89 0.08 -2.62
N LEU A 79 9.51 -0.20 -3.87
CA LEU A 79 8.55 0.55 -4.66
C LEU A 79 7.24 -0.23 -4.79
N ALA A 80 6.11 0.44 -4.61
CA ALA A 80 4.78 -0.13 -4.83
C ALA A 80 4.17 0.40 -6.14
N LEU A 81 3.85 -0.47 -7.08
CA LEU A 81 3.41 -0.08 -8.42
C LEU A 81 1.90 -0.16 -8.59
N PHE A 82 1.32 0.90 -9.18
CA PHE A 82 -0.10 0.98 -9.51
C PHE A 82 -0.28 1.46 -10.96
N PRO A 83 -0.92 0.67 -11.84
CA PRO A 83 -1.05 1.04 -13.25
C PRO A 83 -2.25 1.97 -13.47
N ASN A 84 -2.05 3.01 -14.28
CA ASN A 84 -3.13 3.74 -14.94
C ASN A 84 -3.36 3.10 -16.33
N THR A 85 -4.01 1.94 -16.36
CA THR A 85 -4.26 1.19 -17.59
C THR A 85 -5.07 2.01 -18.60
N PRO A 86 -4.64 2.09 -19.88
CA PRO A 86 -5.38 2.76 -20.94
C PRO A 86 -6.84 2.30 -21.03
N ARG A 87 -7.75 3.23 -21.31
CA ARG A 87 -9.19 2.99 -21.21
C ARG A 87 -9.68 1.88 -22.15
N GLU A 88 -9.11 1.82 -23.34
CA GLU A 88 -9.40 0.85 -24.39
C GLU A 88 -8.95 -0.58 -24.05
N LEU A 89 -8.03 -0.73 -23.09
CA LEU A 89 -7.59 -2.03 -22.58
C LEU A 89 -8.39 -2.47 -21.34
N ARG A 90 -9.31 -1.62 -20.85
CA ARG A 90 -10.20 -1.98 -19.74
C ARG A 90 -11.43 -2.71 -20.26
N THR A 91 -11.67 -3.90 -19.75
CA THR A 91 -12.72 -4.82 -20.24
C THR A 91 -13.48 -5.42 -19.07
N ASP A 92 -14.71 -5.89 -19.29
CA ASP A 92 -15.52 -6.46 -18.19
C ASP A 92 -14.88 -7.71 -17.57
N ASP A 93 -14.08 -8.45 -18.33
CA ASP A 93 -13.33 -9.62 -17.87
C ASP A 93 -11.93 -9.31 -17.31
N GLY A 94 -11.50 -8.05 -17.34
CA GLY A 94 -10.20 -7.62 -16.82
C GLY A 94 -8.97 -8.28 -17.47
N ARG A 95 -9.10 -8.83 -18.69
CA ARG A 95 -8.08 -9.70 -19.32
C ARG A 95 -6.69 -9.08 -19.46
N GLU A 96 -6.56 -7.76 -19.48
CA GLU A 96 -5.25 -7.08 -19.52
C GLU A 96 -4.40 -7.35 -18.26
N ALA A 97 -5.03 -7.72 -17.13
CA ALA A 97 -4.33 -8.18 -15.94
C ALA A 97 -3.50 -9.46 -16.17
N LEU A 98 -3.88 -10.26 -17.18
CA LEU A 98 -3.22 -11.52 -17.55
C LEU A 98 -2.21 -11.37 -18.70
N ASN A 99 -2.07 -10.17 -19.26
CA ASN A 99 -1.15 -9.92 -20.36
C ASN A 99 0.30 -9.82 -19.83
N PRO A 100 1.24 -10.69 -20.25
CA PRO A 100 2.63 -10.67 -19.78
C PRO A 100 3.43 -9.43 -20.23
N ASP A 101 2.92 -8.68 -21.21
CA ASP A 101 3.50 -7.42 -21.68
C ASP A 101 2.69 -6.19 -21.23
N ASN A 102 1.79 -6.35 -20.25
CA ASN A 102 1.01 -5.22 -19.73
C ASN A 102 1.91 -4.16 -19.07
N LEU A 103 1.30 -3.03 -18.74
CA LEU A 103 1.99 -1.87 -18.19
C LEU A 103 2.76 -2.19 -16.89
N MET A 104 2.18 -3.03 -16.03
CA MET A 104 2.83 -3.47 -14.78
C MET A 104 4.07 -4.32 -15.05
N CYS A 105 3.99 -5.30 -15.96
CA CYS A 105 5.11 -6.19 -16.26
C CYS A 105 6.29 -5.43 -16.86
N ARG A 106 6.02 -4.50 -17.79
CA ARG A 106 7.05 -3.61 -18.34
C ARG A 106 7.68 -2.71 -17.27
N ALA A 107 6.87 -2.21 -16.34
CA ALA A 107 7.34 -1.39 -15.22
C ALA A 107 8.26 -2.15 -14.25
N ILE A 108 7.87 -3.38 -13.87
CA ILE A 108 8.67 -4.26 -13.00
C ILE A 108 10.05 -4.47 -13.63
N LYS A 109 10.08 -4.87 -14.90
CA LYS A 109 11.33 -5.10 -15.64
C LYS A 109 12.20 -3.85 -15.69
N SER A 110 11.62 -2.69 -16.00
CA SER A 110 12.38 -1.42 -16.04
C SER A 110 13.03 -1.07 -14.69
N ILE A 111 12.39 -1.39 -13.57
CA ILE A 111 12.95 -1.17 -12.23
C ILE A 111 14.05 -2.17 -11.94
N LYS A 112 13.80 -3.47 -12.19
CA LYS A 112 14.78 -4.54 -11.97
C LYS A 112 16.05 -4.36 -12.80
N ASP A 113 15.94 -3.90 -14.05
CA ASP A 113 17.09 -3.60 -14.91
C ASP A 113 17.93 -2.41 -14.37
N ALA A 114 17.29 -1.43 -13.71
CA ALA A 114 17.93 -0.20 -13.27
C ALA A 114 18.49 -0.26 -11.83
N ALA A 115 17.83 -0.97 -10.93
CA ALA A 115 18.17 -1.10 -9.52
C ALA A 115 17.69 -2.47 -8.98
N PRO A 116 18.41 -3.57 -9.29
CA PRO A 116 17.96 -4.94 -8.98
C PRO A 116 17.79 -5.22 -7.49
N ASP A 117 18.48 -4.47 -6.63
CA ASP A 117 18.42 -4.58 -5.17
C ASP A 117 17.20 -3.87 -4.55
N ILE A 118 16.43 -3.12 -5.33
CA ILE A 118 15.16 -2.52 -4.88
C ILE A 118 14.03 -3.53 -5.01
N GLY A 119 13.29 -3.72 -3.92
CA GLY A 119 12.08 -4.52 -3.89
C GLY A 119 10.99 -3.91 -4.77
N VAL A 120 10.29 -4.75 -5.51
CA VAL A 120 9.12 -4.37 -6.31
C VAL A 120 7.89 -5.05 -5.73
N LEU A 121 7.00 -4.24 -5.17
CA LEU A 121 5.67 -4.63 -4.72
C LEU A 121 4.64 -4.29 -5.81
N THR A 122 3.85 -5.27 -6.19
CA THR A 122 2.81 -5.12 -7.22
C THR A 122 1.42 -5.34 -6.64
N ASP A 123 0.48 -4.48 -7.05
CA ASP A 123 -0.93 -4.63 -6.71
C ASP A 123 -1.58 -5.77 -7.52
N VAL A 124 -2.25 -6.68 -6.82
CA VAL A 124 -3.08 -7.73 -7.42
C VAL A 124 -4.54 -7.42 -7.12
N ALA A 125 -5.20 -6.79 -8.08
CA ALA A 125 -6.61 -6.41 -8.08
C ALA A 125 -7.03 -6.08 -9.52
N LEU A 126 -8.33 -6.20 -9.82
CA LEU A 126 -8.85 -5.97 -11.18
C LEU A 126 -9.37 -4.55 -11.43
N ASP A 127 -9.46 -3.65 -10.44
CA ASP A 127 -10.04 -2.31 -10.64
C ASP A 127 -9.31 -1.41 -11.66
N PRO A 128 -7.99 -1.55 -11.89
CA PRO A 128 -7.33 -0.83 -12.98
C PRO A 128 -7.64 -1.44 -14.36
N TYR A 129 -8.12 -2.68 -14.43
CA TYR A 129 -8.28 -3.46 -15.67
C TYR A 129 -9.75 -3.65 -16.06
N THR A 130 -10.68 -3.45 -15.13
CA THR A 130 -12.10 -3.60 -15.41
C THR A 130 -12.73 -2.33 -15.97
N ALA A 131 -13.66 -2.48 -16.91
CA ALA A 131 -14.40 -1.34 -17.46
C ALA A 131 -15.34 -0.68 -16.44
N HIS A 132 -15.73 -1.43 -15.39
CA HIS A 132 -16.62 -0.99 -14.33
C HIS A 132 -15.90 -0.58 -13.02
N GLY A 133 -14.57 -0.74 -12.93
CA GLY A 133 -13.76 -0.26 -11.80
C GLY A 133 -13.97 -0.97 -10.45
N HIS A 134 -14.54 -2.18 -10.47
CA HIS A 134 -14.59 -3.07 -9.29
C HIS A 134 -13.32 -3.93 -9.24
N ASP A 135 -12.97 -4.38 -8.03
CA ASP A 135 -11.74 -5.15 -7.78
C ASP A 135 -11.84 -6.59 -8.34
N GLY A 136 -13.03 -7.00 -8.79
CA GLY A 136 -13.31 -8.33 -9.33
C GLY A 136 -14.37 -8.35 -10.45
N LEU A 137 -14.64 -9.53 -10.98
CA LEU A 137 -15.66 -9.80 -12.00
C LEU A 137 -17.07 -9.62 -11.44
N VAL A 138 -18.00 -9.12 -12.26
CA VAL A 138 -19.34 -8.72 -11.82
C VAL A 138 -20.43 -9.56 -12.52
N ASP A 139 -21.44 -10.00 -11.79
CA ASP A 139 -22.61 -10.70 -12.35
C ASP A 139 -23.67 -9.75 -12.93
N GLU A 140 -24.77 -10.32 -13.45
CA GLU A 140 -25.88 -9.56 -14.01
C GLU A 140 -26.60 -8.64 -13.01
N HIS A 141 -26.40 -8.85 -11.70
CA HIS A 141 -26.98 -8.07 -10.62
C HIS A 141 -26.02 -7.01 -10.06
N GLY A 142 -24.79 -6.93 -10.57
CA GLY A 142 -23.79 -5.99 -10.06
C GLY A 142 -23.01 -6.51 -8.85
N TYR A 143 -23.15 -7.79 -8.49
CA TYR A 143 -22.41 -8.42 -7.39
C TYR A 143 -21.03 -8.88 -7.88
N VAL A 144 -19.99 -8.61 -7.09
CA VAL A 144 -18.61 -9.04 -7.39
C VAL A 144 -18.45 -10.51 -7.02
N LEU A 145 -18.18 -11.35 -8.03
CA LEU A 145 -18.11 -12.80 -7.90
C LEU A 145 -16.76 -13.22 -7.30
N ASN A 146 -16.78 -13.74 -6.08
CA ASN A 146 -15.58 -14.15 -5.33
C ASN A 146 -14.68 -15.12 -6.11
N ASP A 147 -15.18 -16.34 -6.37
CA ASP A 147 -14.37 -17.42 -6.90
C ASP A 147 -13.91 -17.18 -8.34
N ALA A 148 -14.81 -16.64 -9.18
CA ALA A 148 -14.47 -16.29 -10.56
C ALA A 148 -13.40 -15.19 -10.62
N THR A 149 -13.43 -14.23 -9.69
CA THR A 149 -12.40 -13.20 -9.57
C THR A 149 -11.07 -13.81 -9.16
N MET A 150 -11.06 -14.71 -8.16
CA MET A 150 -9.83 -15.34 -7.68
C MET A 150 -9.04 -16.03 -8.80
N GLU A 151 -9.70 -16.69 -9.75
CA GLU A 151 -9.02 -17.34 -10.88
C GLU A 151 -8.22 -16.34 -11.74
N VAL A 152 -8.75 -15.12 -11.95
CA VAL A 152 -8.04 -14.06 -12.69
C VAL A 152 -6.90 -13.50 -11.86
N LEU A 153 -7.12 -13.27 -10.56
CA LEU A 153 -6.08 -12.76 -9.64
C LEU A 153 -4.89 -13.69 -9.51
N VAL A 154 -5.12 -15.02 -9.53
CA VAL A 154 -4.04 -16.02 -9.56
C VAL A 154 -3.20 -15.86 -10.81
N GLY A 155 -3.83 -15.74 -12.00
CA GLY A 155 -3.11 -15.51 -13.24
C GLY A 155 -2.32 -14.19 -13.25
N GLN A 156 -2.92 -13.12 -12.71
CA GLN A 156 -2.28 -11.81 -12.56
C GLN A 156 -1.03 -11.89 -11.67
N ALA A 157 -1.13 -12.54 -10.51
CA ALA A 157 -0.02 -12.72 -9.58
C ALA A 157 1.13 -13.52 -10.22
N LEU A 158 0.82 -14.58 -10.98
CA LEU A 158 1.82 -15.35 -11.71
C LEU A 158 2.52 -14.53 -12.79
N VAL A 159 1.77 -13.74 -13.55
CA VAL A 159 2.33 -12.87 -14.60
C VAL A 159 3.24 -11.79 -14.00
N GLN A 160 2.86 -11.18 -12.88
CA GLN A 160 3.70 -10.21 -12.17
C GLN A 160 4.95 -10.87 -11.57
N ALA A 161 4.84 -12.07 -11.00
CA ALA A 161 5.96 -12.84 -10.49
C ALA A 161 6.95 -13.23 -11.60
N GLU A 162 6.46 -13.64 -12.78
CA GLU A 162 7.29 -13.94 -13.95
C GLU A 162 8.07 -12.70 -14.43
N ALA A 163 7.43 -11.52 -14.37
CA ALA A 163 8.08 -10.25 -14.70
C ALA A 163 9.15 -9.81 -13.69
N GLY A 164 9.20 -10.44 -12.51
CA GLY A 164 10.22 -10.19 -11.48
C GLY A 164 9.73 -9.43 -10.25
N ALA A 165 8.42 -9.41 -9.96
CA ALA A 165 7.92 -8.88 -8.70
C ALA A 165 8.48 -9.67 -7.51
N ASP A 166 8.95 -8.97 -6.48
CA ASP A 166 9.44 -9.58 -5.24
C ASP A 166 8.28 -9.82 -4.26
N ILE A 167 7.28 -8.94 -4.30
CA ILE A 167 6.09 -8.98 -3.45
C ILE A 167 4.86 -8.81 -4.34
N VAL A 168 3.94 -9.78 -4.30
CA VAL A 168 2.59 -9.58 -4.81
C VAL A 168 1.69 -9.19 -3.63
N ALA A 169 0.87 -8.17 -3.81
CA ALA A 169 0.06 -7.61 -2.73
C ALA A 169 -1.43 -7.60 -3.13
N PRO A 170 -2.16 -8.71 -2.87
CA PRO A 170 -3.58 -8.82 -3.21
C PRO A 170 -4.40 -7.82 -2.41
N SER A 171 -4.97 -6.84 -3.13
CA SER A 171 -5.76 -5.76 -2.54
C SER A 171 -7.26 -5.89 -2.77
N ASP A 172 -7.68 -6.93 -3.46
CA ASP A 172 -9.05 -7.19 -3.93
C ASP A 172 -10.11 -7.44 -2.84
N MET A 173 -9.70 -7.96 -1.67
CA MET A 173 -10.59 -8.39 -0.56
C MET A 173 -11.56 -9.54 -0.91
N MET A 174 -11.18 -10.45 -1.82
CA MET A 174 -11.91 -11.69 -2.02
C MET A 174 -11.57 -12.71 -0.92
N ASP A 175 -12.54 -13.51 -0.51
CA ASP A 175 -12.33 -14.58 0.46
C ASP A 175 -11.48 -15.70 -0.17
N GLY A 176 -10.39 -16.11 0.49
CA GLY A 176 -9.53 -17.22 0.07
C GLY A 176 -8.46 -16.91 -0.97
N ARG A 177 -8.35 -15.66 -1.45
CA ARG A 177 -7.40 -15.31 -2.53
C ARG A 177 -5.94 -15.57 -2.18
N VAL A 178 -5.57 -15.38 -0.91
CA VAL A 178 -4.17 -15.53 -0.46
C VAL A 178 -3.73 -16.97 -0.63
N GLY A 179 -4.54 -17.92 -0.20
CA GLY A 179 -4.22 -19.34 -0.28
C GLY A 179 -4.13 -19.82 -1.73
N ARG A 180 -5.04 -19.34 -2.59
CA ARG A 180 -5.02 -19.66 -4.03
C ARG A 180 -3.79 -19.09 -4.73
N ILE A 181 -3.43 -17.84 -4.45
CA ILE A 181 -2.22 -17.21 -5.00
C ILE A 181 -0.95 -17.89 -4.49
N ARG A 182 -0.85 -18.16 -3.18
CA ARG A 182 0.28 -18.90 -2.58
C ARG A 182 0.45 -20.26 -3.25
N GLN A 183 -0.62 -21.04 -3.36
CA GLN A 183 -0.57 -22.36 -3.99
C GLN A 183 -0.07 -22.28 -5.44
N ALA A 184 -0.53 -21.29 -6.21
CA ALA A 184 -0.10 -21.11 -7.59
C ALA A 184 1.38 -20.71 -7.70
N LEU A 185 1.85 -19.79 -6.84
CA LEU A 185 3.26 -19.40 -6.78
C LEU A 185 4.17 -20.60 -6.46
N GLU A 186 3.78 -21.43 -5.47
CA GLU A 186 4.50 -22.66 -5.13
C GLU A 186 4.58 -23.63 -6.32
N GLN A 187 3.44 -23.90 -6.98
CA GLN A 187 3.36 -24.81 -8.13
C GLN A 187 4.17 -24.32 -9.34
N ALA A 188 4.24 -23.00 -9.54
CA ALA A 188 5.02 -22.37 -10.59
C ALA A 188 6.52 -22.24 -10.23
N GLY A 189 6.96 -22.72 -9.06
CA GLY A 189 8.35 -22.64 -8.61
C GLY A 189 8.78 -21.23 -8.19
N ARG A 190 7.84 -20.31 -7.96
CA ARG A 190 8.06 -18.93 -7.51
C ARG A 190 8.12 -18.86 -5.98
N ILE A 191 8.90 -19.76 -5.39
CA ILE A 191 8.90 -20.08 -3.95
C ILE A 191 9.25 -18.91 -3.03
N ASN A 192 9.99 -17.91 -3.53
CA ASN A 192 10.46 -16.77 -2.73
C ASN A 192 9.67 -15.48 -3.00
N VAL A 193 8.65 -15.52 -3.87
CA VAL A 193 7.76 -14.37 -4.05
C VAL A 193 6.90 -14.24 -2.80
N GLN A 194 6.95 -13.05 -2.20
CA GLN A 194 6.24 -12.76 -0.96
C GLN A 194 4.80 -12.36 -1.25
N ILE A 195 3.92 -12.65 -0.29
CA ILE A 195 2.56 -12.14 -0.27
C ILE A 195 2.43 -11.14 0.86
N MET A 196 2.19 -9.87 0.51
CA MET A 196 1.77 -8.83 1.45
C MET A 196 0.26 -8.62 1.32
N ALA A 197 -0.50 -9.35 2.13
CA ALA A 197 -1.95 -9.34 2.01
C ALA A 197 -2.54 -8.03 2.53
N TYR A 198 -3.43 -7.39 1.77
CA TYR A 198 -4.29 -6.33 2.30
C TYR A 198 -5.42 -6.94 3.14
N SER A 199 -5.06 -7.53 4.27
CA SER A 199 -5.99 -8.29 5.10
C SER A 199 -7.10 -7.43 5.67
N ALA A 200 -6.77 -6.26 6.21
CA ALA A 200 -7.75 -5.36 6.79
C ALA A 200 -7.91 -4.11 5.91
N LYS A 201 -8.52 -4.27 4.73
CA LYS A 201 -8.86 -3.15 3.83
C LYS A 201 -10.33 -2.76 3.97
N TYR A 202 -10.53 -1.55 4.49
CA TYR A 202 -11.85 -1.00 4.80
C TYR A 202 -12.50 -0.29 3.61
N ALA A 203 -13.83 -0.29 3.56
CA ALA A 203 -14.67 0.49 2.65
C ALA A 203 -14.62 1.98 3.04
N SER A 204 -13.54 2.66 2.63
CA SER A 204 -13.19 3.98 3.14
C SER A 204 -13.50 5.14 2.20
N ALA A 205 -13.80 6.31 2.77
CA ALA A 205 -13.89 7.59 2.08
C ALA A 205 -12.51 8.18 1.69
N PHE A 206 -11.41 7.68 2.26
CA PHE A 206 -10.05 8.22 2.03
C PHE A 206 -9.42 7.78 0.69
N TYR A 207 -10.15 7.08 -0.17
CA TYR A 207 -9.63 6.59 -1.46
C TYR A 207 -9.91 7.51 -2.66
N GLY A 208 -10.64 8.61 -2.48
CA GLY A 208 -11.01 9.52 -3.57
C GLY A 208 -9.84 9.90 -4.48
N PRO A 209 -8.76 10.51 -3.96
CA PRO A 209 -7.64 10.94 -4.80
C PRO A 209 -6.90 9.79 -5.52
N PHE A 210 -6.85 8.59 -4.94
CA PHE A 210 -6.28 7.40 -5.60
C PHE A 210 -7.08 7.01 -6.84
N ARG A 211 -8.43 7.07 -6.77
CA ARG A 211 -9.29 6.71 -7.90
C ARG A 211 -9.05 7.65 -9.09
N ASP A 212 -8.77 8.92 -8.83
CA ASP A 212 -8.34 9.85 -9.88
C ASP A 212 -6.96 9.47 -10.41
N ALA A 213 -6.02 9.10 -9.53
CA ALA A 213 -4.65 8.73 -9.89
C ALA A 213 -4.58 7.50 -10.80
N VAL A 214 -5.39 6.46 -10.57
CA VAL A 214 -5.42 5.25 -11.42
C VAL A 214 -6.46 5.30 -12.53
N GLY A 215 -7.11 6.45 -12.75
CA GLY A 215 -8.10 6.63 -13.81
C GLY A 215 -9.38 5.80 -13.63
N SER A 216 -9.66 5.30 -12.42
CA SER A 216 -10.92 4.60 -12.09
C SER A 216 -12.03 5.53 -11.63
N GLY A 217 -11.73 6.82 -11.44
CA GLY A 217 -12.70 7.87 -11.14
C GLY A 217 -13.84 7.90 -12.16
N GLY A 218 -15.08 7.78 -11.68
CA GLY A 218 -16.29 7.78 -12.52
C GLY A 218 -16.60 6.46 -13.23
N LEU A 219 -15.73 5.45 -13.18
CA LEU A 219 -16.01 4.10 -13.71
C LEU A 219 -16.80 3.27 -12.70
N LEU A 220 -16.43 3.36 -11.41
CA LEU A 220 -17.09 2.64 -10.33
C LEU A 220 -18.56 3.04 -10.23
N LYS A 221 -19.45 2.10 -10.55
CA LYS A 221 -20.89 2.19 -10.27
C LYS A 221 -21.20 1.42 -8.99
N GLY A 222 -21.78 2.10 -8.00
CA GLY A 222 -22.06 1.54 -6.69
C GLY A 222 -20.95 1.81 -5.67
N ASP A 223 -20.77 0.91 -4.71
CA ASP A 223 -19.70 0.97 -3.71
C ASP A 223 -19.00 -0.38 -3.56
N LYS A 224 -17.97 -0.42 -2.72
CA LYS A 224 -17.12 -1.60 -2.50
C LYS A 224 -17.48 -2.34 -1.19
N LYS A 225 -18.65 -2.06 -0.60
CA LYS A 225 -19.00 -2.52 0.75
C LYS A 225 -19.36 -4.00 0.84
N THR A 226 -19.55 -4.68 -0.29
CA THR A 226 -19.84 -6.12 -0.30
C THR A 226 -18.59 -6.99 -0.18
N TYR A 227 -17.39 -6.38 -0.13
CA TYR A 227 -16.10 -7.08 0.01
C TYR A 227 -15.09 -6.30 0.87
N GLN A 228 -15.03 -4.97 0.76
CA GLN A 228 -14.23 -4.17 1.69
C GLN A 228 -14.94 -4.04 3.04
N MET A 229 -14.17 -4.11 4.12
CA MET A 229 -14.70 -4.18 5.48
C MET A 229 -15.46 -2.92 5.91
N ASP A 230 -16.44 -3.08 6.80
CA ASP A 230 -17.11 -1.94 7.43
C ASP A 230 -16.14 -1.19 8.38
N PRO A 231 -15.94 0.14 8.22
CA PRO A 231 -15.14 0.96 9.13
C PRO A 231 -15.46 0.81 10.63
N ALA A 232 -16.67 0.36 10.99
CA ALA A 232 -17.07 0.14 12.38
C ALA A 232 -16.47 -1.13 13.02
N ASN A 233 -15.87 -2.03 12.24
CA ASN A 233 -15.51 -3.36 12.70
C ASN A 233 -14.00 -3.49 13.00
N ALA A 234 -13.67 -3.75 14.27
CA ALA A 234 -12.31 -4.06 14.71
C ALA A 234 -12.04 -5.57 14.87
N GLU A 235 -13.01 -6.31 15.42
CA GLU A 235 -12.86 -7.75 15.67
C GLU A 235 -12.81 -8.56 14.36
N GLU A 236 -13.55 -8.11 13.34
CA GLU A 236 -13.51 -8.67 11.98
C GLU A 236 -12.11 -8.59 11.38
N ALA A 237 -11.37 -7.50 11.61
CA ALA A 237 -10.01 -7.33 11.10
C ALA A 237 -9.06 -8.43 11.61
N LEU A 238 -9.25 -8.88 12.85
CA LEU A 238 -8.47 -9.96 13.42
C LEU A 238 -8.82 -11.30 12.76
N ARG A 239 -10.06 -11.50 12.33
CA ARG A 239 -10.47 -12.71 11.60
C ARG A 239 -9.88 -12.73 10.20
N GLU A 240 -9.93 -11.62 9.49
CA GLU A 240 -9.31 -11.45 8.16
C GLU A 240 -7.80 -11.71 8.21
N VAL A 241 -7.10 -11.08 9.14
CA VAL A 241 -5.65 -11.30 9.32
C VAL A 241 -5.36 -12.75 9.68
N ALA A 242 -6.14 -13.37 10.56
CA ALA A 242 -5.94 -14.77 10.92
C ALA A 242 -6.12 -15.71 9.72
N LEU A 243 -7.08 -15.42 8.83
CA LEU A 243 -7.33 -16.16 7.61
C LEU A 243 -6.13 -16.05 6.66
N ASP A 244 -5.71 -14.84 6.32
CA ASP A 244 -4.61 -14.61 5.38
C ASP A 244 -3.28 -15.20 5.88
N LEU A 245 -3.02 -15.13 7.18
CA LEU A 245 -1.83 -15.77 7.77
C LEU A 245 -1.91 -17.30 7.69
N ALA A 246 -3.08 -17.90 7.93
CA ALA A 246 -3.27 -19.34 7.80
C ALA A 246 -3.14 -19.81 6.34
N GLU A 247 -3.46 -18.93 5.39
CA GLU A 247 -3.36 -19.15 3.95
C GLU A 247 -1.95 -18.92 3.37
N GLY A 248 -1.02 -18.40 4.17
CA GLY A 248 0.39 -18.28 3.80
C GLY A 248 0.83 -16.88 3.35
N ALA A 249 0.17 -15.82 3.83
CA ALA A 249 0.70 -14.47 3.73
C ALA A 249 1.99 -14.32 4.57
N ASP A 250 3.02 -13.73 3.97
CA ASP A 250 4.30 -13.44 4.65
C ASP A 250 4.20 -12.19 5.54
N SER A 251 3.29 -11.28 5.18
CA SER A 251 2.97 -10.08 5.93
C SER A 251 1.55 -9.63 5.66
N VAL A 252 1.01 -8.82 6.57
CA VAL A 252 -0.36 -8.30 6.48
C VAL A 252 -0.38 -6.79 6.51
N MET A 253 -1.39 -6.19 5.90
CA MET A 253 -1.55 -4.74 5.79
C MET A 253 -2.91 -4.28 6.28
N VAL A 254 -2.91 -3.14 6.99
CA VAL A 254 -4.11 -2.36 7.32
C VAL A 254 -4.23 -1.18 6.37
N LYS A 255 -5.42 -0.99 5.78
CA LYS A 255 -5.72 0.10 4.85
C LYS A 255 -7.14 0.63 5.05
N PRO A 256 -7.37 1.95 5.21
CA PRO A 256 -6.39 3.04 5.36
C PRO A 256 -5.48 2.93 6.59
N GLY A 257 -4.49 3.80 6.67
CA GLY A 257 -3.52 3.80 7.75
C GLY A 257 -3.99 4.62 8.94
N LEU A 258 -3.88 5.95 8.85
CA LEU A 258 -4.01 6.88 9.99
C LEU A 258 -5.34 6.74 10.74
N PRO A 259 -6.50 6.57 10.07
CA PRO A 259 -7.77 6.38 10.77
C PRO A 259 -7.90 5.01 11.49
N TYR A 260 -6.96 4.08 11.29
CA TYR A 260 -7.00 2.70 11.77
C TYR A 260 -5.72 2.29 12.53
N LEU A 261 -5.05 3.25 13.17
CA LEU A 261 -3.89 2.98 14.03
C LEU A 261 -4.20 2.02 15.19
N ASP A 262 -5.44 2.02 15.67
CA ASP A 262 -5.94 1.07 16.67
C ASP A 262 -5.97 -0.37 16.12
N ILE A 263 -6.41 -0.55 14.86
CA ILE A 263 -6.40 -1.85 14.19
C ILE A 263 -4.97 -2.36 14.00
N ILE A 264 -4.06 -1.49 13.54
CA ILE A 264 -2.62 -1.83 13.42
C ILE A 264 -2.08 -2.32 14.78
N ARG A 265 -2.43 -1.62 15.85
CA ARG A 265 -1.99 -1.98 17.21
C ARG A 265 -2.55 -3.33 17.65
N LEU A 266 -3.84 -3.58 17.42
CA LEU A 266 -4.49 -4.84 17.77
C LEU A 266 -3.88 -6.02 17.00
N VAL A 267 -3.70 -5.86 15.69
CA VAL A 267 -3.07 -6.87 14.83
C VAL A 267 -1.64 -7.17 15.30
N LYS A 268 -0.83 -6.13 15.54
CA LYS A 268 0.55 -6.32 16.00
C LYS A 268 0.64 -7.04 17.34
N GLN A 269 -0.26 -6.72 18.27
CA GLN A 269 -0.31 -7.37 19.59
C GLN A 269 -0.81 -8.82 19.53
N ARG A 270 -1.66 -9.16 18.56
CA ARG A 270 -2.30 -10.47 18.50
C ARG A 270 -1.47 -11.52 17.77
N PHE A 271 -0.79 -11.14 16.68
CA PHE A 271 -0.22 -12.10 15.73
C PHE A 271 1.31 -12.11 15.67
N GLU A 272 1.99 -11.10 16.24
CA GLU A 272 3.46 -11.02 16.27
C GLU A 272 4.16 -11.05 14.89
N VAL A 273 3.41 -10.91 13.79
CA VAL A 273 3.92 -10.87 12.40
C VAL A 273 4.38 -9.47 11.96
N PRO A 274 5.04 -9.33 10.80
CA PRO A 274 5.21 -8.05 10.13
C PRO A 274 3.85 -7.45 9.74
N VAL A 275 3.61 -6.21 10.17
CA VAL A 275 2.38 -5.47 9.89
C VAL A 275 2.74 -4.23 9.09
N PHE A 276 2.09 -4.02 7.96
CA PHE A 276 2.25 -2.85 7.13
C PHE A 276 1.00 -1.96 7.22
N ALA A 277 1.17 -0.69 6.87
CA ALA A 277 0.05 0.23 6.72
C ALA A 277 0.21 1.00 5.41
N TYR A 278 -0.92 1.40 4.82
CA TYR A 278 -0.93 2.34 3.71
C TYR A 278 -1.45 3.68 4.20
N GLN A 279 -0.59 4.69 4.26
CA GLN A 279 -1.02 6.09 4.37
C GLN A 279 -1.65 6.50 3.02
N VAL A 280 -2.96 6.34 2.89
CA VAL A 280 -3.60 6.38 1.57
C VAL A 280 -3.71 7.79 1.02
N SER A 281 -4.13 7.86 -0.24
CA SER A 281 -4.22 9.09 -1.02
C SER A 281 -4.98 10.25 -0.34
N GLY A 282 -6.10 9.97 0.34
CA GLY A 282 -6.84 10.99 1.09
C GLY A 282 -6.11 11.47 2.34
N GLU A 283 -5.33 10.61 3.00
CA GLU A 283 -4.50 11.01 4.15
C GLU A 283 -3.37 11.94 3.70
N TYR A 284 -2.72 11.62 2.58
CA TYR A 284 -1.74 12.49 1.93
C TYR A 284 -2.35 13.85 1.56
N ALA A 285 -3.46 13.84 0.82
CA ALA A 285 -4.11 15.05 0.34
C ALA A 285 -4.62 15.92 1.50
N MET A 286 -5.09 15.32 2.59
CA MET A 286 -5.50 16.03 3.80
C MET A 286 -4.35 16.81 4.42
N ILE A 287 -3.16 16.22 4.52
CA ILE A 287 -1.96 16.89 5.04
C ILE A 287 -1.55 18.03 4.11
N GLU A 288 -1.43 17.78 2.80
CA GLU A 288 -1.03 18.80 1.84
C GLU A 288 -2.03 19.96 1.77
N ALA A 289 -3.34 19.69 1.88
CA ALA A 289 -4.36 20.73 1.95
C ALA A 289 -4.24 21.59 3.22
N ALA A 290 -3.98 20.97 4.38
CA ALA A 290 -3.77 21.70 5.64
C ALA A 290 -2.49 22.55 5.60
N VAL A 291 -1.42 22.05 4.97
CA VAL A 291 -0.18 22.79 4.72
C VAL A 291 -0.43 23.98 3.80
N ALA A 292 -1.13 23.78 2.69
CA ALA A 292 -1.48 24.85 1.75
C ALA A 292 -2.34 25.95 2.41
N ALA A 293 -3.17 25.58 3.39
CA ALA A 293 -3.94 26.51 4.21
C ALA A 293 -3.15 27.16 5.36
N GLY A 294 -1.86 26.82 5.53
CA GLY A 294 -1.01 27.34 6.61
C GLY A 294 -1.34 26.80 8.00
N VAL A 295 -2.08 25.69 8.10
CA VAL A 295 -2.51 25.07 9.37
C VAL A 295 -1.42 24.18 9.96
N LEU A 296 -0.63 23.51 9.11
CA LEU A 296 0.43 22.60 9.51
C LEU A 296 1.78 23.00 8.92
N ASP A 297 2.84 22.77 9.70
CA ASP A 297 4.20 22.66 9.17
C ASP A 297 4.33 21.33 8.43
N ARG A 298 4.74 21.38 7.17
CA ARG A 298 4.72 20.21 6.26
C ARG A 298 5.63 19.10 6.75
N ASP A 299 6.88 19.41 7.01
CA ASP A 299 7.90 18.42 7.31
C ASP A 299 7.66 17.78 8.69
N ALA A 300 7.26 18.59 9.69
CA ALA A 300 6.88 18.08 11.00
C ALA A 300 5.64 17.17 10.92
N ALA A 301 4.60 17.56 10.18
CA ALA A 301 3.37 16.76 10.06
C ALA A 301 3.63 15.41 9.35
N ILE A 302 4.49 15.40 8.33
CA ILE A 302 4.91 14.17 7.64
C ILE A 302 5.59 13.22 8.62
N LEU A 303 6.63 13.68 9.31
CA LEU A 303 7.41 12.85 10.22
C LEU A 303 6.59 12.38 11.43
N GLU A 304 5.71 13.23 11.98
CA GLU A 304 4.84 12.86 13.10
C GLU A 304 3.83 11.79 12.70
N THR A 305 3.23 11.92 11.51
CA THR A 305 2.29 10.93 10.97
C THR A 305 2.98 9.58 10.75
N LEU A 306 4.15 9.57 10.09
CA LEU A 306 4.89 8.33 9.85
C LEU A 306 5.42 7.69 11.14
N THR A 307 5.82 8.51 12.12
CA THR A 307 6.17 8.02 13.46
C THR A 307 4.98 7.37 14.16
N ALA A 308 3.75 7.87 13.95
CA ALA A 308 2.55 7.28 14.52
C ALA A 308 2.31 5.84 14.02
N PHE A 309 2.54 5.56 12.74
CA PHE A 309 2.49 4.19 12.20
C PHE A 309 3.52 3.26 12.85
N LYS A 310 4.79 3.71 12.90
CA LYS A 310 5.85 2.91 13.52
C LYS A 310 5.54 2.61 14.99
N ARG A 311 5.04 3.62 15.73
CA ARG A 311 4.62 3.48 17.14
C ARG A 311 3.43 2.54 17.31
N ALA A 312 2.47 2.55 16.38
CA ALA A 312 1.32 1.65 16.43
C ALA A 312 1.73 0.18 16.27
N GLY A 313 2.79 -0.08 15.50
CA GLY A 313 3.36 -1.42 15.36
C GLY A 313 3.85 -1.76 13.95
N CYS A 314 3.81 -0.81 13.01
CA CYS A 314 4.18 -1.08 11.62
C CYS A 314 5.66 -1.48 11.48
N SER A 315 5.88 -2.50 10.66
CA SER A 315 7.21 -2.88 10.16
C SER A 315 7.63 -1.96 9.02
N GLY A 316 6.69 -1.54 8.16
CA GLY A 316 6.90 -0.49 7.17
C GLY A 316 5.57 0.18 6.76
N VAL A 317 5.67 1.25 5.99
CA VAL A 317 4.54 2.11 5.60
C VAL A 317 4.61 2.46 4.12
N LEU A 318 3.53 2.21 3.39
CA LEU A 318 3.33 2.73 2.04
C LEU A 318 2.91 4.19 2.15
N SER A 319 3.71 5.11 1.62
CA SER A 319 3.43 6.54 1.70
C SER A 319 3.93 7.29 0.46
N TYR A 320 3.09 8.18 -0.07
CA TYR A 320 3.51 9.13 -1.12
C TYR A 320 4.50 10.18 -0.60
N HIS A 321 4.57 10.38 0.72
CA HIS A 321 5.59 11.23 1.35
C HIS A 321 6.95 10.54 1.47
N ALA A 322 7.10 9.26 1.07
CA ALA A 322 8.31 8.48 1.31
C ALA A 322 9.62 9.18 0.85
N PRO A 323 9.74 9.73 -0.37
CA PRO A 323 10.96 10.44 -0.76
C PRO A 323 11.27 11.64 0.13
N ARG A 324 10.25 12.45 0.44
CA ARG A 324 10.41 13.63 1.30
C ARG A 324 10.78 13.25 2.73
N ALA A 325 10.14 12.23 3.28
CA ALA A 325 10.43 11.74 4.62
C ALA A 325 11.86 11.21 4.71
N ALA A 326 12.34 10.45 3.71
CA ALA A 326 13.71 9.97 3.65
C ALA A 326 14.72 11.13 3.63
N GLU A 327 14.51 12.15 2.79
CA GLU A 327 15.35 13.37 2.72
C GLU A 327 15.44 14.12 4.06
N LEU A 328 14.41 14.04 4.91
CA LEU A 328 14.41 14.68 6.23
C LEU A 328 15.17 13.86 7.29
N MET A 329 15.46 12.59 7.02
CA MET A 329 16.11 11.66 7.95
C MET A 329 17.63 11.55 7.74
N GLY A 330 18.16 12.06 6.63
CA GLY A 330 19.60 12.07 6.31
C GLY A 330 19.86 11.65 4.88
#